data_AF-A0A9D7SBG2-F1
#
_entry.id   AF-A0A9D7SBG2-F1
#
_cell.length_a   1.000
_cell.length_b   1.000
_cell.length_c   1.000
_cell.angle_alpha   90.00
_cell.angle_beta   90.00
_cell.angle_gamma   90.00
#
_symmetry.space_group_name_H-M   'P 1'
#
loop_
_entity.id
_entity.type
_entity.pdbx_description
1 polymer ?
#
loop_
_entity_poly.entity_id
_entity_poly.type
_entity_poly.pdbx_seq_one_letter_code
_entity_poly.pdbx_strand_id
1 'polypeptide(L)'
;MQGGSSVLQIKFSAKFPAIANPQTVSSHIMMTNRTYILIILTVVISFTAYGQTKTLKLIEPTIGLTPDISDDAKKNLERLKMMFAKVDSIINSYPNYETAKKHLTPRQIEIYENEEEYSKEDHLDVGSWGCSWYCGGGPDSIFASSTLTPNKTLDYKADNIHDFSLRTAWVEGVNGNGVGESLTFRFAKQSPPVTTVEIYNGYMKSDKVWQDNSRVKQLKLYVNKKPYALLNLKDIKSKQIFAIDTLQGVDKELYLKFEIADVYKGDKYDDVSISEIEFDGIGVHCFAKGTLVSTPSGQVEIEKLVVGNKILSFNVLTKTVETSTILELANQKHHNLYELNFSDKTLIVTDDHPFYFNGQFYSIKENNKYGQQTQLLQKGQQLSFLINGQLQTLELTAIKRLELCETTYTITKLDRNKLFFANGAFVATEEIVTTTARND
;
A
#
# COMPACT_ATOMS: atom_id res chain seq x y z
N MET A 1 41.00 -17.13 44.18
CA MET A 1 41.27 -17.93 45.39
C MET A 1 40.10 -17.77 46.34
N GLN A 2 39.48 -18.91 46.69
CA GLN A 2 38.57 -19.20 47.84
C GLN A 2 37.34 -18.29 48.06
N GLY A 3 36.12 -18.80 48.26
CA GLY A 3 35.62 -20.16 48.50
C GLY A 3 34.24 -20.03 49.14
N GLY A 4 33.27 -20.85 48.72
CA GLY A 4 31.90 -20.81 49.25
C GLY A 4 31.71 -21.58 50.56
N SER A 5 30.52 -21.49 51.15
CA SER A 5 29.73 -22.67 51.56
C SER A 5 28.32 -22.25 52.02
N SER A 6 27.37 -23.09 51.64
CA SER A 6 25.93 -23.14 51.91
C SER A 6 25.55 -23.57 53.33
N VAL A 7 24.40 -23.13 53.86
CA VAL A 7 23.56 -23.95 54.78
C VAL A 7 22.06 -23.66 54.57
N LEU A 8 21.32 -24.76 54.33
CA LEU A 8 19.87 -24.97 54.36
C LEU A 8 19.21 -24.59 55.70
N GLN A 9 17.94 -24.15 55.67
CA GLN A 9 17.01 -24.36 56.80
C GLN A 9 15.79 -25.17 56.39
N ILE A 10 15.44 -26.06 57.31
CA ILE A 10 14.55 -27.22 57.25
C ILE A 10 13.15 -26.80 57.74
N LYS A 11 12.09 -27.25 57.05
CA LYS A 11 10.71 -27.22 57.59
C LYS A 11 10.31 -28.63 58.06
N PHE A 12 9.82 -28.67 59.30
CA PHE A 12 9.38 -29.84 60.05
C PHE A 12 8.13 -30.50 59.45
N SER A 13 8.13 -31.83 59.40
CA SER A 13 6.93 -32.68 59.30
C SER A 13 6.60 -33.28 60.67
N ALA A 14 5.30 -33.44 60.95
CA ALA A 14 4.80 -34.19 62.10
C ALA A 14 4.11 -35.47 61.62
N LYS A 15 4.28 -36.52 62.42
CA LYS A 15 4.17 -37.95 62.12
C LYS A 15 2.91 -38.59 62.77
N PHE A 16 2.29 -39.50 62.01
CA PHE A 16 1.80 -40.87 62.37
C PHE A 16 0.62 -41.09 63.35
N PRO A 17 -0.01 -42.30 63.41
CA PRO A 17 0.46 -43.60 62.90
C PRO A 17 -0.52 -44.49 62.09
N ALA A 18 0.06 -45.57 61.56
CA ALA A 18 -0.53 -46.71 60.87
C ALA A 18 -0.93 -47.84 61.82
N ILE A 19 -1.78 -48.77 61.35
CA ILE A 19 -1.89 -50.15 61.86
C ILE A 19 -1.93 -51.12 60.66
N ALA A 20 -1.24 -52.24 60.80
CA ALA A 20 -0.92 -53.26 59.80
C ALA A 20 -1.86 -54.50 59.85
N ASN A 21 -2.15 -55.08 58.66
CA ASN A 21 -2.09 -56.49 58.15
C ASN A 21 -2.16 -57.71 59.11
N PRO A 22 -2.23 -59.01 58.65
CA PRO A 22 -2.44 -59.63 57.31
C PRO A 22 -3.26 -60.97 57.29
N GLN A 23 -3.23 -61.71 56.15
CA GLN A 23 -3.25 -63.20 55.95
C GLN A 23 -4.48 -63.82 55.26
N THR A 24 -4.41 -64.17 53.95
CA THR A 24 -4.05 -65.47 53.28
C THR A 24 -5.10 -66.59 53.48
N VAL A 25 -5.61 -67.29 52.46
CA VAL A 25 -5.06 -68.50 51.77
C VAL A 25 -5.85 -68.72 50.45
N SER A 26 -5.19 -68.70 49.28
CA SER A 26 -4.78 -69.82 48.39
C SER A 26 -5.84 -70.77 47.79
N SER A 27 -5.78 -70.86 46.45
CA SER A 27 -5.79 -72.08 45.60
C SER A 27 -6.96 -72.30 44.61
N HIS A 28 -6.62 -72.01 43.34
CA HIS A 28 -6.67 -72.91 42.18
C HIS A 28 -8.00 -73.38 41.53
N ILE A 29 -8.02 -73.17 40.19
CA ILE A 29 -8.46 -74.08 39.09
C ILE A 29 -9.69 -73.65 38.26
N MET A 30 -9.33 -73.24 37.03
CA MET A 30 -9.92 -73.53 35.70
C MET A 30 -11.29 -73.02 35.25
N MET A 31 -11.19 -72.36 34.09
CA MET A 31 -11.96 -72.56 32.86
C MET A 31 -13.41 -72.07 32.79
N THR A 32 -13.51 -70.90 32.17
CA THR A 32 -14.33 -70.56 31.00
C THR A 32 -15.87 -70.66 31.07
N ASN A 33 -16.44 -69.48 30.76
CA ASN A 33 -17.69 -69.22 30.07
C ASN A 33 -19.01 -69.49 30.82
N ARG A 34 -19.61 -68.41 31.31
CA ARG A 34 -20.86 -67.86 30.73
C ARG A 34 -21.31 -66.55 31.40
N THR A 35 -21.51 -65.53 30.56
CA THR A 35 -22.52 -64.46 30.64
C THR A 35 -22.40 -63.39 31.74
N TYR A 36 -21.93 -62.20 31.37
CA TYR A 36 -22.29 -60.94 32.05
C TYR A 36 -22.64 -59.87 31.01
N ILE A 37 -23.83 -59.29 31.20
CA ILE A 37 -24.43 -58.20 30.43
C ILE A 37 -23.62 -56.92 30.70
N LEU A 38 -23.10 -56.30 29.63
CA LEU A 38 -22.39 -55.03 29.69
C LEU A 38 -23.40 -53.88 29.54
N ILE A 39 -23.57 -53.06 30.57
CA ILE A 39 -24.22 -51.75 30.46
C ILE A 39 -23.15 -50.78 29.92
N ILE A 40 -23.25 -50.43 28.63
CA ILE A 40 -22.43 -49.38 28.02
C ILE A 40 -23.13 -48.04 28.27
N LEU A 41 -22.52 -47.19 29.10
CA LEU A 41 -22.90 -45.79 29.24
C LEU A 41 -22.16 -44.98 28.16
N THR A 42 -22.76 -44.82 26.99
CA THR A 42 -22.27 -43.90 25.96
C THR A 42 -22.64 -42.47 26.35
N VAL A 43 -21.67 -41.72 26.87
CA VAL A 43 -21.77 -40.25 26.97
C VAL A 43 -21.59 -39.69 25.57
N VAL A 44 -22.70 -39.41 24.89
CA VAL A 44 -22.72 -38.62 23.66
C VAL A 44 -22.57 -37.15 24.06
N ILE A 45 -21.33 -36.63 24.01
CA ILE A 45 -21.10 -35.19 24.07
C ILE A 45 -21.31 -34.66 22.65
N SER A 46 -22.51 -34.15 22.39
CA SER A 46 -22.83 -33.40 21.18
C SER A 46 -22.12 -32.05 21.21
N PHE A 47 -20.89 -31.97 20.70
CA PHE A 47 -20.30 -30.70 20.28
C PHE A 47 -20.82 -30.35 18.89
N THR A 48 -21.99 -29.70 18.82
CA THR A 48 -22.39 -28.97 17.62
C THR A 48 -21.99 -27.51 17.79
N ALA A 49 -20.70 -27.24 17.62
CA ALA A 49 -20.25 -25.91 17.22
C ALA A 49 -20.32 -25.84 15.69
N TYR A 50 -21.53 -25.70 15.14
CA TYR A 50 -21.72 -25.26 13.76
C TYR A 50 -21.37 -23.77 13.70
N GLY A 51 -20.09 -23.44 13.82
CA GLY A 51 -19.59 -22.18 13.30
C GLY A 51 -19.67 -22.29 11.78
N GLN A 52 -20.57 -21.55 11.13
CA GLN A 52 -20.46 -21.32 9.70
C GLN A 52 -19.05 -20.79 9.44
N THR A 53 -18.17 -21.62 8.88
CA THR A 53 -16.92 -21.14 8.28
C THR A 53 -17.35 -20.27 7.12
N LYS A 54 -17.46 -18.96 7.38
CA LYS A 54 -17.68 -17.96 6.35
C LYS A 54 -16.56 -18.16 5.32
N THR A 55 -16.92 -18.66 4.14
CA THR A 55 -15.97 -18.87 3.05
C THR A 55 -15.29 -17.52 2.77
N LEU A 56 -13.96 -17.50 2.77
CA LEU A 56 -13.22 -16.27 2.51
C LEU A 56 -13.48 -15.81 1.10
N LYS A 57 -13.64 -14.49 0.92
CA LYS A 57 -13.74 -13.92 -0.43
C LYS A 57 -12.45 -14.22 -1.19
N LEU A 58 -12.60 -14.67 -2.42
CA LEU A 58 -11.51 -14.85 -3.37
C LEU A 58 -11.37 -13.55 -4.17
N ILE A 59 -10.15 -13.02 -4.25
CA ILE A 59 -9.85 -11.80 -4.99
C ILE A 59 -8.86 -12.17 -6.09
N GLU A 60 -9.26 -11.89 -7.33
CA GLU A 60 -8.40 -12.02 -8.51
C GLU A 60 -7.69 -10.68 -8.77
N PRO A 61 -6.47 -10.69 -9.32
CA PRO A 61 -5.72 -9.49 -9.58
C PRO A 61 -6.13 -8.85 -10.90
N THR A 62 -6.10 -7.52 -10.93
CA THR A 62 -5.91 -6.77 -12.18
C THR A 62 -4.43 -6.78 -12.52
N ILE A 63 -4.09 -7.01 -13.79
CA ILE A 63 -2.69 -7.05 -14.23
C ILE A 63 -2.21 -5.65 -14.60
N GLY A 64 -1.14 -5.20 -13.94
CA GLY A 64 -0.48 -3.92 -14.17
C GLY A 64 0.73 -4.02 -15.10
N LEU A 65 1.65 -3.07 -14.95
CA LEU A 65 2.90 -3.00 -15.73
C LEU A 65 3.73 -4.29 -15.59
N THR A 66 4.33 -4.70 -16.70
CA THR A 66 5.36 -5.74 -16.70
C THR A 66 6.74 -5.06 -16.76
N PRO A 67 7.55 -5.10 -15.69
CA PRO A 67 8.90 -4.56 -15.68
C PRO A 67 9.80 -5.35 -16.65
N ASP A 68 10.69 -4.64 -17.33
CA ASP A 68 11.74 -5.25 -18.15
C ASP A 68 12.95 -5.55 -17.26
N ILE A 69 13.05 -6.81 -16.82
CA ILE A 69 14.11 -7.30 -15.92
C ILE A 69 15.33 -7.86 -16.68
N SER A 70 15.44 -7.54 -17.98
CA SER A 70 16.49 -8.09 -18.83
C SER A 70 17.83 -7.36 -18.68
N ASP A 71 18.92 -8.06 -19.01
CA ASP A 71 20.25 -7.45 -19.11
C ASP A 71 20.30 -6.33 -20.17
N ASP A 72 19.42 -6.36 -21.16
CA ASP A 72 19.34 -5.32 -22.18
C ASP A 72 18.68 -4.05 -21.62
N ALA A 73 17.65 -4.16 -20.78
CA ALA A 73 17.11 -3.02 -20.04
C ALA A 73 18.16 -2.38 -19.14
N LYS A 74 18.98 -3.20 -18.44
CA LYS A 74 20.12 -2.70 -17.67
C LYS A 74 21.08 -1.88 -18.54
N LYS A 75 21.53 -2.43 -19.67
CA LYS A 75 22.45 -1.72 -20.60
C LYS A 75 21.81 -0.46 -21.17
N ASN A 76 20.50 -0.48 -21.42
CA ASN A 76 19.77 0.69 -21.90
C ASN A 76 19.75 1.80 -20.86
N LEU A 77 19.47 1.48 -19.59
CA LEU A 77 19.54 2.47 -18.50
C LEU A 77 20.95 3.07 -18.37
N GLU A 78 22.01 2.26 -18.43
CA GLU A 78 23.39 2.77 -18.39
C GLU A 78 23.69 3.74 -19.55
N ARG A 79 23.20 3.42 -20.76
CA ARG A 79 23.32 4.32 -21.92
C ARG A 79 22.55 5.61 -21.71
N LEU A 80 21.36 5.54 -21.14
CA LEU A 80 20.53 6.69 -20.81
C LEU A 80 21.19 7.60 -19.78
N LYS A 81 21.75 7.04 -18.69
CA LYS A 81 22.52 7.78 -17.69
C LYS A 81 23.71 8.53 -18.30
N MET A 82 24.48 7.86 -19.16
CA MET A 82 25.59 8.50 -19.89
C MET A 82 25.12 9.63 -20.80
N MET A 83 23.94 9.49 -21.40
CA MET A 83 23.36 10.54 -22.25
C MET A 83 22.88 11.73 -21.41
N PHE A 84 22.21 11.48 -20.28
CA PHE A 84 21.79 12.52 -19.35
C PHE A 84 22.99 13.31 -18.81
N ALA A 85 24.03 12.64 -18.31
CA ALA A 85 25.25 13.29 -17.83
C ALA A 85 25.93 14.18 -18.89
N LYS A 86 25.89 13.78 -20.17
CA LYS A 86 26.38 14.64 -21.26
C LYS A 86 25.51 15.88 -21.45
N VAL A 87 24.19 15.74 -21.40
CA VAL A 87 23.25 16.86 -21.53
C VAL A 87 23.37 17.82 -20.35
N ASP A 88 23.41 17.29 -19.13
CA ASP A 88 23.62 18.07 -17.92
C ASP A 88 24.95 18.84 -17.97
N SER A 89 26.05 18.20 -18.40
CA SER A 89 27.33 18.89 -18.62
C SER A 89 27.27 20.00 -19.65
N ILE A 90 26.47 19.85 -20.73
CA ILE A 90 26.27 20.93 -21.72
C ILE A 90 25.50 22.07 -21.07
N ILE A 91 24.42 21.79 -20.34
CA ILE A 91 23.61 22.81 -19.68
C ILE A 91 24.44 23.61 -18.68
N ASN A 92 25.26 22.92 -17.88
CA ASN A 92 26.16 23.52 -16.90
C ASN A 92 27.31 24.34 -17.52
N SER A 93 27.52 24.27 -18.84
CA SER A 93 28.46 25.13 -19.57
C SER A 93 27.89 26.52 -19.94
N TYR A 94 26.57 26.71 -19.77
CA TYR A 94 25.90 27.98 -20.00
C TYR A 94 25.54 28.67 -18.67
N PRO A 95 25.34 30.01 -18.66
CA PRO A 95 24.99 30.74 -17.43
C PRO A 95 23.64 30.34 -16.81
N ASN A 96 22.72 29.79 -17.60
CA ASN A 96 21.42 29.32 -17.15
C ASN A 96 20.77 28.40 -18.21
N TYR A 97 19.75 27.66 -17.78
CA TYR A 97 19.01 26.72 -18.62
C TYR A 97 18.36 27.40 -19.85
N GLU A 98 17.77 28.59 -19.72
CA GLU A 98 17.14 29.31 -20.84
C GLU A 98 18.13 29.66 -21.95
N THR A 99 19.39 29.91 -21.59
CA THR A 99 20.47 30.13 -22.56
C THR A 99 20.91 28.81 -23.18
N ALA A 100 21.09 27.77 -22.35
CA ALA A 100 21.45 26.42 -22.82
C ALA A 100 20.41 25.86 -23.82
N LYS A 101 19.11 26.00 -23.51
CA LYS A 101 17.97 25.47 -24.27
C LYS A 101 17.98 25.89 -25.73
N LYS A 102 18.49 27.09 -26.04
CA LYS A 102 18.65 27.60 -27.43
C LYS A 102 19.67 26.82 -28.26
N HIS A 103 20.55 26.06 -27.60
CA HIS A 103 21.62 25.28 -28.20
C HIS A 103 21.41 23.76 -28.06
N LEU A 104 20.33 23.34 -27.39
CA LEU A 104 19.97 21.93 -27.24
C LEU A 104 19.03 21.50 -28.36
N THR A 105 19.17 20.24 -28.77
CA THR A 105 18.17 19.58 -29.62
C THR A 105 16.89 19.28 -28.82
N PRO A 106 15.72 19.13 -29.47
CA PRO A 106 14.49 18.74 -28.79
C PRO A 106 14.64 17.47 -27.93
N ARG A 107 15.42 16.50 -28.41
CA ARG A 107 15.69 15.26 -27.66
C ARG A 107 16.52 15.51 -26.41
N GLN A 108 17.50 16.40 -26.44
CA GLN A 108 18.30 16.74 -25.26
C GLN A 108 17.48 17.52 -24.22
N ILE A 109 16.59 18.40 -24.68
CA ILE A 109 15.62 19.09 -23.82
C ILE A 109 14.73 18.05 -23.12
N GLU A 110 14.15 17.12 -23.87
CA GLU A 110 13.30 16.04 -23.35
C GLU A 110 14.05 15.18 -22.31
N ILE A 111 15.31 14.83 -22.55
CA ILE A 111 16.12 14.04 -21.62
C ILE A 111 16.34 14.80 -20.30
N TYR A 112 16.61 16.10 -20.36
CA TYR A 112 16.86 16.90 -19.17
C TYR A 112 15.59 17.21 -18.39
N GLU A 113 14.49 17.50 -19.08
CA GLU A 113 13.21 17.87 -18.45
C GLU A 113 12.46 16.66 -17.85
N ASN A 114 12.84 15.42 -18.20
CA ASN A 114 12.26 14.18 -17.63
C ASN A 114 13.29 13.41 -16.78
N GLU A 115 14.07 14.12 -15.96
CA GLU A 115 15.18 13.60 -15.16
C GLU A 115 14.83 12.32 -14.38
N GLU A 116 13.65 12.20 -13.77
CA GLU A 116 13.23 11.02 -12.98
C GLU A 116 13.23 9.71 -13.78
N GLU A 117 12.93 9.74 -15.08
CA GLU A 117 12.97 8.56 -15.95
C GLU A 117 14.42 8.14 -16.27
N TYR A 118 15.36 9.09 -16.21
CA TYR A 118 16.76 8.92 -16.59
C TYR A 118 17.72 8.84 -15.39
N SER A 119 17.26 9.18 -14.18
CA SER A 119 18.04 9.20 -12.93
C SER A 119 17.79 7.98 -12.04
N LYS A 120 16.95 7.01 -12.47
CA LYS A 120 16.77 5.73 -11.77
C LYS A 120 18.13 5.10 -11.45
N GLU A 121 18.34 4.71 -10.20
CA GLU A 121 19.60 4.06 -9.82
C GLU A 121 19.68 2.66 -10.44
N ASP A 122 18.55 1.95 -10.48
CA ASP A 122 18.45 0.63 -11.10
C ASP A 122 17.25 0.50 -12.03
N HIS A 123 17.40 -0.28 -13.11
CA HIS A 123 16.29 -0.64 -14.00
C HIS A 123 15.24 -1.50 -13.31
N LEU A 124 15.59 -2.10 -12.17
CA LEU A 124 14.72 -2.90 -11.32
C LEU A 124 13.97 -2.08 -10.26
N ASP A 125 14.14 -0.76 -10.23
CA ASP A 125 13.41 0.11 -9.32
C ASP A 125 11.97 0.32 -9.83
N VAL A 126 11.00 -0.08 -9.00
CA VAL A 126 9.56 -0.10 -9.33
C VAL A 126 8.75 1.01 -8.67
N GLY A 127 9.34 1.70 -7.71
CA GLY A 127 8.72 2.80 -6.99
C GLY A 127 9.76 3.75 -6.38
N SER A 128 9.28 4.76 -5.65
CA SER A 128 10.13 5.65 -4.87
C SER A 128 9.40 6.16 -3.63
N TRP A 129 10.16 6.39 -2.56
CA TRP A 129 9.69 7.04 -1.35
C TRP A 129 9.52 8.56 -1.62
N GLY A 130 8.29 9.09 -1.46
CA GLY A 130 8.07 10.55 -1.41
C GLY A 130 7.26 11.18 -2.55
N CYS A 131 6.65 10.40 -3.44
CA CYS A 131 5.74 10.86 -4.50
C CYS A 131 4.58 9.85 -4.76
N SER A 132 3.91 9.36 -3.72
CA SER A 132 2.89 8.29 -3.78
C SER A 132 2.02 8.28 -2.52
N TRP A 133 1.13 7.29 -2.35
CA TRP A 133 0.32 7.16 -1.12
C TRP A 133 1.16 7.12 0.16
N TYR A 134 2.40 6.64 0.04
CA TYR A 134 3.38 6.59 1.12
C TYR A 134 3.80 7.96 1.69
N CYS A 135 3.46 9.07 1.02
CA CYS A 135 3.71 10.42 1.52
C CYS A 135 2.81 10.82 2.70
N GLY A 136 1.59 10.28 2.76
CA GLY A 136 0.71 10.43 3.93
C GLY A 136 1.00 9.42 5.03
N GLY A 137 1.84 8.43 4.73
CA GLY A 137 2.23 7.35 5.62
C GLY A 137 2.22 6.01 4.91
N GLY A 138 2.83 5.01 5.54
CA GLY A 138 2.93 3.66 5.02
C GLY A 138 3.04 2.65 6.15
N PRO A 139 3.37 1.39 5.85
CA PRO A 139 3.74 0.48 6.91
C PRO A 139 5.00 1.01 7.62
N ASP A 140 4.99 1.00 8.94
CA ASP A 140 6.11 1.48 9.77
C ASP A 140 6.98 0.34 10.31
N SER A 141 6.54 -0.91 10.10
CA SER A 141 7.31 -2.12 10.38
C SER A 141 6.78 -3.32 9.59
N ILE A 142 7.68 -4.23 9.27
CA ILE A 142 7.42 -5.45 8.51
C ILE A 142 8.02 -6.63 9.27
N PHE A 143 7.25 -7.70 9.41
CA PHE A 143 7.65 -8.90 10.14
C PHE A 143 7.49 -10.12 9.23
N ALA A 144 8.48 -11.00 9.19
CA ALA A 144 8.35 -12.32 8.57
C ALA A 144 8.26 -13.42 9.64
N SER A 145 7.53 -14.49 9.36
CA SER A 145 7.52 -15.69 10.21
C SER A 145 8.85 -16.44 10.15
N SER A 146 9.49 -16.44 9.00
CA SER A 146 10.84 -16.94 8.77
C SER A 146 11.51 -16.16 7.63
N THR A 147 12.83 -16.31 7.55
CA THR A 147 13.67 -15.70 6.52
C THR A 147 14.78 -16.68 6.19
N LEU A 148 15.05 -16.92 4.91
CA LEU A 148 16.17 -17.72 4.47
C LEU A 148 17.48 -17.15 5.02
N THR A 149 18.37 -18.03 5.47
CA THR A 149 19.66 -17.60 6.02
C THR A 149 20.45 -16.81 4.96
N PRO A 150 20.93 -15.59 5.28
CA PRO A 150 21.70 -14.78 4.34
C PRO A 150 23.02 -15.47 3.98
N ASN A 151 23.53 -15.17 2.80
CA ASN A 151 24.89 -15.53 2.41
C ASN A 151 25.80 -14.29 2.46
N LYS A 152 27.06 -14.41 2.00
CA LYS A 152 28.03 -13.31 2.08
C LYS A 152 27.64 -12.06 1.29
N THR A 153 26.76 -12.17 0.29
CA THR A 153 26.45 -11.11 -0.66
C THR A 153 24.96 -10.77 -0.76
N LEU A 154 24.08 -11.63 -0.26
CA LEU A 154 22.63 -11.46 -0.32
C LEU A 154 22.00 -11.74 1.04
N ASP A 155 21.02 -10.92 1.40
CA ASP A 155 20.06 -11.21 2.45
C ASP A 155 18.64 -11.35 1.85
N TYR A 156 17.73 -11.87 2.67
CA TYR A 156 16.37 -12.25 2.25
C TYR A 156 15.31 -11.75 3.25
N LYS A 157 15.64 -10.70 3.99
CA LYS A 157 14.87 -10.20 5.14
C LYS A 157 13.53 -9.63 4.72
N ALA A 158 12.64 -9.46 5.70
CA ALA A 158 11.31 -8.91 5.49
C ALA A 158 11.35 -7.52 4.85
N ASP A 159 12.32 -6.67 5.17
CA ASP A 159 12.41 -5.31 4.62
C ASP A 159 12.59 -5.28 3.09
N ASN A 160 13.13 -6.35 2.50
CA ASN A 160 13.32 -6.47 1.06
C ASN A 160 12.02 -6.59 0.27
N ILE A 161 10.87 -6.74 0.95
CA ILE A 161 9.56 -6.80 0.30
C ILE A 161 8.97 -5.41 0.01
N HIS A 162 9.62 -4.36 0.51
CA HIS A 162 9.07 -3.01 0.56
C HIS A 162 10.18 -1.96 0.39
N ASP A 163 11.20 -2.27 -0.39
CA ASP A 163 12.33 -1.40 -0.67
C ASP A 163 12.28 -0.78 -2.09
N PHE A 164 11.16 -1.02 -2.80
CA PHE A 164 10.91 -0.62 -4.18
C PHE A 164 11.89 -1.20 -5.20
N SER A 165 12.53 -2.34 -4.89
CA SER A 165 13.56 -2.94 -5.74
C SER A 165 13.28 -4.40 -6.06
N LEU A 166 13.09 -4.70 -7.35
CA LEU A 166 13.01 -6.09 -7.81
C LEU A 166 14.36 -6.83 -7.74
N ARG A 167 15.44 -6.13 -7.38
CA ARG A 167 16.77 -6.73 -7.19
C ARG A 167 16.84 -7.57 -5.92
N THR A 168 16.01 -7.27 -4.94
CA THR A 168 15.92 -7.95 -3.65
C THR A 168 14.62 -8.75 -3.60
N ALA A 169 14.50 -9.57 -2.56
CA ALA A 169 13.28 -10.32 -2.27
C ALA A 169 13.30 -10.75 -0.80
N TRP A 170 12.10 -10.92 -0.24
CA TRP A 170 11.94 -11.82 0.90
C TRP A 170 11.89 -13.26 0.40
N VAL A 171 12.62 -14.13 1.09
CA VAL A 171 12.58 -15.58 0.87
C VAL A 171 12.33 -16.23 2.21
N GLU A 172 11.32 -17.08 2.29
CA GLU A 172 11.03 -17.86 3.50
C GLU A 172 12.18 -18.82 3.85
N GLY A 173 12.28 -19.23 5.11
CA GLY A 173 13.45 -19.97 5.61
C GLY A 173 13.16 -21.36 6.17
N VAL A 174 11.98 -21.93 5.91
CA VAL A 174 11.62 -23.27 6.38
C VAL A 174 11.98 -24.33 5.34
N ASN A 175 12.09 -25.58 5.78
CA ASN A 175 12.28 -26.67 4.84
C ASN A 175 11.00 -26.89 4.02
N GLY A 176 11.13 -26.95 2.69
CA GLY A 176 10.03 -27.23 1.78
C GLY A 176 9.60 -25.96 1.06
N ASN A 177 8.29 -25.78 0.91
CA ASN A 177 7.71 -24.77 0.02
C ASN A 177 7.06 -23.59 0.76
N GLY A 178 7.38 -23.39 2.04
CA GLY A 178 6.91 -22.23 2.80
C GLY A 178 5.41 -22.10 3.01
N VAL A 179 4.57 -23.10 2.70
CA VAL A 179 3.12 -23.00 2.98
C VAL A 179 2.88 -22.80 4.48
N GLY A 180 2.15 -21.74 4.83
CA GLY A 180 1.94 -21.28 6.20
C GLY A 180 2.91 -20.18 6.66
N GLU A 181 4.01 -19.96 5.95
CA GLU A 181 4.89 -18.81 6.20
C GLU A 181 4.22 -17.51 5.77
N SER A 182 4.62 -16.40 6.39
CA SER A 182 3.90 -15.14 6.27
C SER A 182 4.74 -13.90 6.46
N LEU A 183 4.25 -12.82 5.87
CA LEU A 183 4.70 -11.45 6.08
C LEU A 183 3.58 -10.65 6.74
N THR A 184 3.92 -9.77 7.67
CA THR A 184 2.97 -8.89 8.35
C THR A 184 3.46 -7.45 8.28
N PHE A 185 2.63 -6.59 7.69
CA PHE A 185 2.82 -5.15 7.69
C PHE A 185 2.03 -4.53 8.83
N ARG A 186 2.69 -3.70 9.63
CA ARG A 186 2.03 -2.84 10.62
C ARG A 186 1.95 -1.43 10.06
N PHE A 187 0.78 -0.83 10.18
CA PHE A 187 0.56 0.59 9.93
C PHE A 187 0.20 1.23 11.26
N ALA A 188 0.80 2.39 11.52
CA ALA A 188 0.53 3.15 12.73
C ALA A 188 -0.96 3.54 12.82
N LYS A 189 -1.43 3.83 14.03
CA LYS A 189 -2.74 4.45 14.24
C LYS A 189 -2.80 5.75 13.41
N GLN A 190 -3.94 5.98 12.75
CA GLN A 190 -4.21 7.11 11.85
C GLN A 190 -3.35 7.14 10.56
N SER A 191 -2.59 6.10 10.23
CA SER A 191 -2.05 5.96 8.87
C SER A 191 -3.20 6.08 7.85
N PRO A 192 -2.93 6.59 6.63
CA PRO A 192 -3.96 6.71 5.61
C PRO A 192 -4.69 5.38 5.36
N PRO A 193 -5.96 5.41 4.90
CA PRO A 193 -6.66 4.19 4.54
C PRO A 193 -6.01 3.48 3.34
N VAL A 194 -5.82 2.17 3.46
CA VAL A 194 -5.36 1.28 2.38
C VAL A 194 -6.58 0.77 1.61
N THR A 195 -6.55 0.83 0.29
CA THR A 195 -7.61 0.28 -0.58
C THR A 195 -7.07 -0.72 -1.60
N THR A 196 -5.75 -0.81 -1.73
CA THR A 196 -5.12 -1.61 -2.78
C THR A 196 -3.86 -2.28 -2.23
N VAL A 197 -3.64 -3.52 -2.63
CA VAL A 197 -2.37 -4.23 -2.46
C VAL A 197 -1.82 -4.56 -3.83
N GLU A 198 -0.55 -4.25 -4.09
CA GLU A 198 0.13 -4.55 -5.34
C GLU A 198 1.29 -5.50 -5.07
N ILE A 199 1.46 -6.55 -5.88
CA ILE A 199 2.45 -7.60 -5.61
C ILE A 199 3.27 -7.89 -6.86
N TYR A 200 4.59 -7.94 -6.68
CA TYR A 200 5.55 -8.48 -7.62
C TYR A 200 6.01 -9.86 -7.13
N ASN A 201 5.43 -10.90 -7.73
CA ASN A 201 5.50 -12.28 -7.25
C ASN A 201 6.72 -13.03 -7.80
N GLY A 202 7.43 -13.76 -6.92
CA GLY A 202 8.70 -14.41 -7.25
C GLY A 202 9.91 -13.51 -7.04
N TYR A 203 11.11 -14.07 -7.22
CA TYR A 203 12.36 -13.32 -7.14
C TYR A 203 12.72 -12.76 -8.52
N MET A 204 12.36 -11.50 -8.77
CA MET A 204 12.36 -10.89 -10.10
C MET A 204 13.70 -10.30 -10.55
N LYS A 205 14.80 -10.62 -9.87
CA LYS A 205 16.14 -10.11 -10.18
C LYS A 205 16.63 -10.49 -11.58
N SER A 206 16.17 -11.61 -12.12
CA SER A 206 16.38 -12.03 -13.50
C SER A 206 15.41 -13.14 -13.88
N ASP A 207 15.22 -13.39 -15.17
CA ASP A 207 14.36 -14.47 -15.67
C ASP A 207 14.72 -15.83 -15.08
N LYS A 208 16.02 -16.15 -15.03
CA LYS A 208 16.49 -17.41 -14.49
C LYS A 208 16.19 -17.53 -12.99
N VAL A 209 16.42 -16.47 -12.22
CA VAL A 209 16.17 -16.49 -10.77
C VAL A 209 14.67 -16.61 -10.48
N TRP A 210 13.82 -15.93 -11.26
CA TRP A 210 12.38 -16.04 -11.13
C TRP A 210 11.86 -17.45 -11.43
N GLN A 211 12.41 -18.12 -12.44
CA GLN A 211 12.06 -19.51 -12.81
C GLN A 211 12.58 -20.54 -11.78
N ASP A 212 13.84 -20.39 -11.34
CA ASP A 212 14.50 -21.34 -10.45
C ASP A 212 13.85 -21.40 -9.06
N ASN A 213 13.26 -20.31 -8.56
CA ASN A 213 12.64 -20.23 -7.22
C ASN A 213 11.13 -20.43 -7.26
N SER A 214 10.55 -20.94 -6.17
CA SER A 214 9.10 -21.07 -6.06
C SER A 214 8.43 -19.70 -5.89
N ARG A 215 7.17 -19.62 -6.34
CA ARG A 215 6.39 -18.38 -6.42
C ARG A 215 5.05 -18.61 -5.74
N VAL A 216 4.42 -17.56 -5.24
CA VAL A 216 3.14 -17.72 -4.56
C VAL A 216 2.03 -17.94 -5.58
N LYS A 217 1.14 -18.90 -5.33
CA LYS A 217 -0.08 -19.12 -6.11
C LYS A 217 -1.30 -18.54 -5.42
N GLN A 218 -1.33 -18.60 -4.09
CA GLN A 218 -2.40 -17.99 -3.32
C GLN A 218 -1.86 -17.47 -1.99
N LEU A 219 -2.25 -16.24 -1.62
CA LEU A 219 -2.03 -15.68 -0.29
C LEU A 219 -3.36 -15.65 0.47
N LYS A 220 -3.32 -15.95 1.77
CA LYS A 220 -4.40 -15.68 2.70
C LYS A 220 -4.11 -14.38 3.42
N LEU A 221 -4.91 -13.35 3.13
CA LEU A 221 -4.83 -12.05 3.77
C LEU A 221 -5.62 -12.06 5.09
N TYR A 222 -4.98 -11.61 6.16
CA TYR A 222 -5.61 -11.35 7.46
C TYR A 222 -5.55 -9.86 7.77
N VAL A 223 -6.63 -9.34 8.35
CA VAL A 223 -6.73 -7.97 8.85
C VAL A 223 -6.90 -8.02 10.36
N ASN A 224 -5.94 -7.47 11.11
CA ASN A 224 -5.96 -7.45 12.57
C ASN A 224 -6.23 -8.85 13.18
N LYS A 225 -5.46 -9.85 12.72
CA LYS A 225 -5.52 -11.27 13.11
C LYS A 225 -6.78 -12.04 12.64
N LYS A 226 -7.73 -11.39 11.97
CA LYS A 226 -8.92 -12.05 11.43
C LYS A 226 -8.70 -12.41 9.95
N PRO A 227 -8.97 -13.66 9.53
CA PRO A 227 -8.99 -14.01 8.11
C PRO A 227 -9.90 -13.06 7.32
N TYR A 228 -9.41 -12.52 6.22
CA TYR A 228 -10.11 -11.51 5.43
C TYR A 228 -10.42 -11.99 4.01
N ALA A 229 -9.40 -12.44 3.26
CA ALA A 229 -9.57 -12.87 1.87
C ALA A 229 -8.49 -13.89 1.45
N LEU A 230 -8.75 -14.58 0.34
CA LEU A 230 -7.74 -15.30 -0.45
C LEU A 230 -7.41 -14.46 -1.68
N LEU A 231 -6.14 -14.13 -1.88
CA LEU A 231 -5.63 -13.42 -3.05
C LEU A 231 -5.03 -14.46 -4.00
N ASN A 232 -5.58 -14.60 -5.20
CA ASN A 232 -5.05 -15.52 -6.21
C ASN A 232 -3.98 -14.81 -7.04
N LEU A 233 -2.78 -15.38 -7.13
CA LEU A 233 -1.71 -14.83 -7.94
C LEU A 233 -1.56 -15.63 -9.23
N LYS A 234 -1.40 -14.91 -10.34
CA LYS A 234 -1.04 -15.48 -11.64
C LYS A 234 0.46 -15.77 -11.67
N ASP A 235 0.85 -16.82 -12.40
CA ASP A 235 2.27 -17.18 -12.58
C ASP A 235 2.92 -16.35 -13.70
N ILE A 236 3.01 -15.04 -13.47
CA ILE A 236 3.54 -14.05 -14.43
C ILE A 236 4.41 -13.02 -13.70
N LYS A 237 5.28 -12.36 -14.47
CA LYS A 237 6.21 -11.31 -14.00
C LYS A 237 5.62 -9.90 -14.00
N SER A 238 4.31 -9.76 -14.08
CA SER A 238 3.64 -8.45 -14.10
C SER A 238 3.24 -8.05 -12.67
N LYS A 239 3.16 -6.74 -12.41
CA LYS A 239 2.55 -6.23 -11.17
C LYS A 239 1.12 -6.74 -11.05
N GLN A 240 0.76 -7.31 -9.91
CA GLN A 240 -0.58 -7.86 -9.67
C GLN A 240 -1.30 -7.01 -8.63
N ILE A 241 -2.42 -6.39 -9.03
CA ILE A 241 -3.11 -5.36 -8.27
C ILE A 241 -4.41 -5.94 -7.71
N PHE A 242 -4.54 -5.94 -6.38
CA PHE A 242 -5.71 -6.42 -5.66
C PHE A 242 -6.44 -5.25 -5.02
N ALA A 243 -7.64 -4.94 -5.54
CA ALA A 243 -8.55 -4.04 -4.88
C ALA A 243 -9.11 -4.71 -3.61
N ILE A 244 -9.05 -4.00 -2.49
CA ILE A 244 -9.58 -4.41 -1.20
C ILE A 244 -10.54 -3.33 -0.65
N ASP A 245 -11.35 -3.70 0.34
CA ASP A 245 -12.16 -2.74 1.07
C ASP A 245 -11.24 -1.69 1.72
N THR A 246 -11.76 -0.50 2.00
CA THR A 246 -11.00 0.56 2.69
C THR A 246 -10.64 0.12 4.11
N LEU A 247 -9.35 -0.16 4.34
CA LEU A 247 -8.82 -0.60 5.63
C LEU A 247 -8.01 0.52 6.29
N GLN A 248 -8.37 0.87 7.52
CA GLN A 248 -7.61 1.87 8.30
C GLN A 248 -7.56 1.51 9.78
N GLY A 249 -6.42 1.77 10.40
CA GLY A 249 -6.25 1.76 11.84
C GLY A 249 -6.66 3.09 12.47
N VAL A 250 -7.96 3.36 12.64
CA VAL A 250 -8.42 4.66 13.17
C VAL A 250 -8.05 4.83 14.65
N ASP A 251 -8.42 3.87 15.50
CA ASP A 251 -8.21 3.95 16.95
C ASP A 251 -7.02 3.13 17.46
N LYS A 252 -6.49 2.26 16.61
CA LYS A 252 -5.43 1.26 16.88
C LYS A 252 -4.62 1.02 15.61
N GLU A 253 -3.47 0.38 15.72
CA GLU A 253 -2.68 -0.02 14.56
C GLU A 253 -3.48 -0.96 13.63
N LEU A 254 -3.15 -0.90 12.34
CA LEU A 254 -3.63 -1.84 11.34
C LEU A 254 -2.54 -2.87 11.04
N TYR A 255 -2.90 -4.15 11.10
CA TYR A 255 -2.02 -5.25 10.71
C TYR A 255 -2.58 -5.96 9.48
N LEU A 256 -1.80 -6.00 8.41
CA LEU A 256 -2.07 -6.78 7.21
C LEU A 256 -1.08 -7.94 7.16
N LYS A 257 -1.55 -9.18 7.38
CA LYS A 257 -0.72 -10.39 7.28
C LYS A 257 -1.05 -11.15 6.01
N PHE A 258 -0.02 -11.46 5.24
CA PHE A 258 -0.05 -12.25 4.02
C PHE A 258 0.58 -13.62 4.31
N GLU A 259 -0.24 -14.66 4.34
CA GLU A 259 0.19 -16.04 4.62
C GLU A 259 0.15 -16.88 3.33
N ILE A 260 1.21 -17.62 3.04
CA ILE A 260 1.30 -18.47 1.87
C ILE A 260 0.31 -19.63 2.02
N ALA A 261 -0.66 -19.72 1.10
CA ALA A 261 -1.68 -20.77 1.11
C ALA A 261 -1.44 -21.83 0.03
N ASP A 262 -0.86 -21.45 -1.11
CA ASP A 262 -0.51 -22.34 -2.22
C ASP A 262 0.65 -21.76 -3.03
N VAL A 263 1.38 -22.60 -3.75
CA VAL A 263 2.63 -22.24 -4.46
C VAL A 263 2.69 -22.77 -5.89
N TYR A 264 3.38 -22.03 -6.75
CA TYR A 264 3.94 -22.55 -8.00
C TYR A 264 5.36 -23.02 -7.72
N LYS A 265 5.66 -24.27 -8.06
CA LYS A 265 6.99 -24.85 -7.84
C LYS A 265 8.03 -24.18 -8.76
N GLY A 266 9.19 -23.84 -8.21
CA GLY A 266 10.38 -23.45 -8.96
C GLY A 266 11.11 -24.64 -9.58
N ASP A 267 11.93 -24.37 -10.59
CA ASP A 267 12.66 -25.43 -11.29
C ASP A 267 13.79 -26.04 -10.43
N LYS A 268 14.27 -25.29 -9.42
CA LYS A 268 15.46 -25.65 -8.65
C LYS A 268 15.28 -25.57 -7.13
N TYR A 269 14.63 -24.53 -6.65
CA TYR A 269 14.48 -24.24 -5.23
C TYR A 269 13.02 -24.35 -4.82
N ASP A 270 12.75 -25.10 -3.75
CA ASP A 270 11.41 -25.19 -3.18
C ASP A 270 11.05 -23.89 -2.42
N ASP A 271 12.05 -23.11 -1.99
CA ASP A 271 11.89 -21.87 -1.26
C ASP A 271 11.03 -20.86 -2.04
N VAL A 272 10.04 -20.27 -1.35
CA VAL A 272 9.16 -19.26 -1.93
C VAL A 272 9.77 -17.87 -1.80
N SER A 273 9.76 -17.14 -2.91
CA SER A 273 10.23 -15.76 -2.96
C SER A 273 9.12 -14.79 -3.35
N ILE A 274 9.15 -13.59 -2.77
CA ILE A 274 8.36 -12.45 -3.21
C ILE A 274 9.29 -11.23 -3.26
N SER A 275 9.35 -10.57 -4.42
CA SER A 275 10.20 -9.39 -4.60
C SER A 275 9.61 -8.16 -3.95
N GLU A 276 8.32 -7.88 -4.11
CA GLU A 276 7.74 -6.63 -3.61
C GLU A 276 6.25 -6.78 -3.28
N ILE A 277 5.80 -6.12 -2.22
CA ILE A 277 4.40 -5.85 -1.90
C ILE A 277 4.27 -4.36 -1.61
N GLU A 278 3.47 -3.68 -2.41
CA GLU A 278 3.13 -2.28 -2.24
C GLU A 278 1.65 -2.09 -1.85
N PHE A 279 1.32 -0.90 -1.37
CA PHE A 279 0.02 -0.45 -0.95
C PHE A 279 -0.32 0.84 -1.65
N ASP A 280 -1.59 0.98 -1.96
CA ASP A 280 -2.18 2.24 -2.37
C ASP A 280 -3.50 2.45 -1.62
N GLY A 281 -3.97 3.69 -1.62
CA GLY A 281 -5.10 4.10 -0.80
C GLY A 281 -5.57 5.50 -1.08
N ILE A 282 -6.35 6.03 -0.13
CA ILE A 282 -7.03 7.32 -0.25
C ILE A 282 -6.68 8.25 0.90
N GLY A 283 -7.23 9.47 0.89
CA GLY A 283 -7.07 10.45 1.96
C GLY A 283 -5.71 11.14 1.94
N VAL A 284 -4.95 10.98 0.85
CA VAL A 284 -3.64 11.59 0.64
C VAL A 284 -3.63 12.73 -0.37
N HIS A 285 -4.80 13.09 -0.93
CA HIS A 285 -4.92 14.02 -2.05
C HIS A 285 -5.50 15.38 -1.63
N CYS A 286 -4.82 16.08 -0.75
CA CYS A 286 -5.45 17.17 -0.01
C CYS A 286 -4.86 18.55 -0.33
N PHE A 287 -5.59 19.60 0.04
CA PHE A 287 -5.13 21.00 -0.02
C PHE A 287 -4.57 21.43 1.32
N ALA A 288 -3.54 22.28 1.33
CA ALA A 288 -3.06 22.87 2.57
C ALA A 288 -4.13 23.72 3.26
N LYS A 289 -3.95 23.90 4.56
CA LYS A 289 -4.75 24.80 5.39
C LYS A 289 -4.87 26.20 4.77
N GLY A 290 -6.03 26.85 4.92
CA GLY A 290 -6.29 28.20 4.41
C GLY A 290 -6.74 28.24 2.96
N THR A 291 -6.79 27.10 2.27
CA THR A 291 -7.37 27.00 0.92
C THR A 291 -8.84 27.42 0.96
N LEU A 292 -9.22 28.35 0.11
CA LEU A 292 -10.54 28.97 0.08
C LEU A 292 -11.48 28.19 -0.84
N VAL A 293 -12.52 27.58 -0.26
CA VAL A 293 -13.59 26.92 -1.00
C VAL A 293 -14.70 27.90 -1.31
N SER A 294 -15.15 27.93 -2.57
CA SER A 294 -16.24 28.82 -2.98
C SER A 294 -17.59 28.31 -2.48
N THR A 295 -18.35 29.16 -1.81
CA THR A 295 -19.70 28.89 -1.32
C THR A 295 -20.70 29.92 -1.87
N PRO A 296 -22.02 29.68 -1.79
CA PRO A 296 -23.02 30.67 -2.19
C PRO A 296 -22.93 32.00 -1.42
N SER A 297 -22.32 32.01 -0.22
CA SER A 297 -22.20 33.20 0.63
C SER A 297 -20.80 33.83 0.61
N GLY A 298 -19.94 33.40 -0.31
CA GLY A 298 -18.54 33.84 -0.40
C GLY A 298 -17.57 32.68 -0.20
N GLN A 299 -16.31 32.99 0.11
CA GLN A 299 -15.27 31.97 0.28
C GLN A 299 -15.10 31.59 1.75
N VAL A 300 -14.88 30.30 2.00
CA VAL A 300 -14.64 29.75 3.34
C VAL A 300 -13.38 28.91 3.30
N GLU A 301 -12.50 29.05 4.30
CA GLU A 301 -11.32 28.20 4.44
C GLU A 301 -11.72 26.73 4.60
N ILE A 302 -11.02 25.85 3.89
CA ILE A 302 -11.37 24.43 3.78
C ILE A 302 -11.41 23.73 5.14
N GLU A 303 -10.56 24.11 6.10
CA GLU A 303 -10.52 23.55 7.45
C GLU A 303 -11.71 23.96 8.33
N LYS A 304 -12.45 25.01 7.94
CA LYS A 304 -13.64 25.50 8.65
C LYS A 304 -14.93 24.87 8.14
N LEU A 305 -14.88 24.14 7.02
CA LEU A 305 -16.04 23.47 6.46
C LEU A 305 -16.44 22.28 7.33
N VAL A 306 -17.75 22.04 7.40
CA VAL A 306 -18.32 20.87 8.06
C VAL A 306 -19.34 20.19 7.15
N VAL A 307 -19.61 18.91 7.39
CA VAL A 307 -20.67 18.15 6.71
C VAL A 307 -22.00 18.90 6.83
N GLY A 308 -22.73 18.99 5.72
CA GLY A 308 -23.96 19.77 5.58
C GLY A 308 -23.75 21.21 5.11
N ASN A 309 -22.51 21.73 5.07
CA ASN A 309 -22.25 23.01 4.42
C ASN A 309 -22.52 22.94 2.91
N LYS A 310 -22.97 24.07 2.36
CA LYS A 310 -23.24 24.24 0.94
C LYS A 310 -22.07 24.93 0.26
N ILE A 311 -21.59 24.36 -0.84
CA ILE A 311 -20.51 24.91 -1.65
C ILE A 311 -20.97 25.10 -3.09
N LEU A 312 -20.24 25.91 -3.84
CA LEU A 312 -20.37 25.95 -5.29
C LEU A 312 -19.68 24.72 -5.89
N SER A 313 -20.37 24.04 -6.79
CA SER A 313 -19.88 22.90 -7.55
C SER A 313 -20.16 23.10 -9.04
N PHE A 314 -19.54 22.30 -9.89
CA PHE A 314 -19.74 22.38 -11.34
C PHE A 314 -20.36 21.12 -11.90
N ASN A 315 -21.47 21.29 -12.63
CA ASN A 315 -22.13 20.23 -13.36
C ASN A 315 -21.52 20.15 -14.77
N VAL A 316 -20.74 19.10 -15.02
CA VAL A 316 -20.04 18.89 -16.29
C VAL A 316 -20.99 18.65 -17.48
N LEU A 317 -22.21 18.17 -17.24
CA LEU A 317 -23.18 17.88 -18.29
C LEU A 317 -23.87 19.15 -18.78
N THR A 318 -24.32 19.98 -17.85
CA THR A 318 -24.99 21.26 -18.15
C THR A 318 -24.00 22.41 -18.35
N LYS A 319 -22.74 22.22 -17.94
CA LYS A 319 -21.68 23.23 -17.90
C LYS A 319 -22.04 24.45 -17.04
N THR A 320 -22.77 24.24 -15.95
CA THR A 320 -23.22 25.30 -15.04
C THR A 320 -22.64 25.15 -13.64
N VAL A 321 -22.43 26.29 -12.97
CA VAL A 321 -22.15 26.32 -11.54
C VAL A 321 -23.45 26.12 -10.78
N GLU A 322 -23.44 25.21 -9.82
CA GLU A 322 -24.59 24.83 -8.99
C GLU A 322 -24.18 24.83 -7.51
N THR A 323 -25.14 24.61 -6.62
CA THR A 323 -24.87 24.41 -5.19
C THR A 323 -24.93 22.94 -4.84
N SER A 324 -23.87 22.41 -4.22
CA SER A 324 -23.83 21.07 -3.63
C SER A 324 -23.69 21.14 -2.12
N THR A 325 -24.13 20.09 -1.45
CA THR A 325 -23.97 19.90 0.00
C THR A 325 -22.84 18.91 0.26
N ILE A 326 -21.95 19.27 1.18
CA ILE A 326 -20.87 18.39 1.63
C ILE A 326 -21.45 17.22 2.41
N LEU A 327 -21.16 16.00 1.96
CA LEU A 327 -21.54 14.77 2.65
C LEU A 327 -20.39 14.21 3.47
N GLU A 328 -19.15 14.43 3.04
CA GLU A 328 -17.97 13.86 3.69
C GLU A 328 -16.73 14.74 3.46
N LEU A 329 -15.87 14.79 4.48
CA LEU A 329 -14.62 15.56 4.54
C LEU A 329 -13.53 14.65 5.08
N ALA A 330 -12.28 14.89 4.66
CA ALA A 330 -11.11 14.27 5.27
C ALA A 330 -10.01 15.31 5.52
N ASN A 331 -9.17 15.04 6.50
CA ASN A 331 -7.94 15.78 6.74
C ASN A 331 -6.83 14.82 7.17
N GLN A 332 -5.61 15.09 6.72
CA GLN A 332 -4.42 14.28 7.00
C GLN A 332 -3.17 15.15 6.97
N LYS A 333 -2.09 14.68 7.60
CA LYS A 333 -0.78 15.33 7.48
C LYS A 333 -0.03 14.81 6.26
N HIS A 334 0.47 15.71 5.43
CA HIS A 334 1.25 15.39 4.24
C HIS A 334 2.61 16.07 4.25
N HIS A 335 3.59 15.38 3.66
CA HIS A 335 4.95 15.86 3.44
C HIS A 335 5.25 16.16 1.96
N ASN A 336 4.36 15.79 1.05
CA ASN A 336 4.46 15.92 -0.41
C ASN A 336 3.67 17.11 -0.93
N LEU A 337 3.92 18.30 -0.39
CA LEU A 337 3.20 19.49 -0.81
C LEU A 337 3.93 20.23 -1.92
N TYR A 338 3.15 20.72 -2.87
CA TYR A 338 3.60 21.50 -4.00
C TYR A 338 2.85 22.81 -4.03
N GLU A 339 3.60 23.90 -4.14
CA GLU A 339 3.07 25.22 -4.45
C GLU A 339 2.92 25.36 -5.97
N LEU A 340 1.69 25.59 -6.39
CA LEU A 340 1.31 25.88 -7.77
C LEU A 340 0.97 27.36 -7.89
N ASN A 341 1.68 28.07 -8.77
CA ASN A 341 1.47 29.49 -9.01
C ASN A 341 0.78 29.74 -10.36
N PHE A 342 -0.32 30.49 -10.32
CA PHE A 342 -1.16 30.87 -11.46
C PHE A 342 -1.26 32.39 -11.49
N SER A 343 -0.17 33.06 -11.88
CA SER A 343 -0.04 34.52 -11.87
C SER A 343 -0.27 35.15 -10.49
N ASP A 344 -1.50 35.57 -10.17
CA ASP A 344 -1.88 36.19 -8.88
C ASP A 344 -2.44 35.20 -7.86
N LYS A 345 -2.57 33.92 -8.23
CA LYS A 345 -3.11 32.86 -7.37
C LYS A 345 -2.08 31.81 -7.05
N THR A 346 -2.18 31.28 -5.84
CA THR A 346 -1.33 30.19 -5.37
C THR A 346 -2.20 29.10 -4.77
N LEU A 347 -1.85 27.85 -5.02
CA LEU A 347 -2.43 26.68 -4.37
C LEU A 347 -1.30 25.84 -3.80
N ILE A 348 -1.51 25.31 -2.60
CA ILE A 348 -0.59 24.33 -2.02
C ILE A 348 -1.35 23.01 -1.94
N VAL A 349 -0.90 22.01 -2.68
CA VAL A 349 -1.63 20.76 -2.95
C VAL A 349 -0.68 19.57 -2.87
N THR A 350 -1.22 18.37 -2.68
CA THR A 350 -0.45 17.14 -2.90
C THR A 350 -0.27 16.85 -4.38
N ASP A 351 0.78 16.13 -4.74
CA ASP A 351 1.19 15.85 -6.12
C ASP A 351 0.13 15.13 -6.98
N ASP A 352 -0.77 14.43 -6.34
CA ASP A 352 -1.75 13.56 -6.94
C ASP A 352 -3.17 14.16 -7.02
N HIS A 353 -3.36 15.41 -6.57
CA HIS A 353 -4.67 16.06 -6.59
C HIS A 353 -5.15 16.38 -8.02
N PRO A 354 -6.35 15.92 -8.43
CA PRO A 354 -6.85 16.10 -9.79
C PRO A 354 -7.47 17.49 -10.03
N PHE A 355 -6.95 18.19 -11.04
CA PHE A 355 -7.46 19.43 -11.61
C PHE A 355 -8.24 19.14 -12.89
N TYR A 356 -9.40 19.76 -13.07
CA TYR A 356 -10.21 19.59 -14.27
C TYR A 356 -10.00 20.73 -15.27
N PHE A 357 -9.77 20.39 -16.53
CA PHE A 357 -9.75 21.34 -17.63
C PHE A 357 -10.21 20.69 -18.95
N ASN A 358 -11.18 21.31 -19.62
CA ASN A 358 -11.67 20.90 -20.94
C ASN A 358 -11.99 19.40 -21.10
N GLY A 359 -12.60 18.77 -20.10
CA GLY A 359 -12.98 17.36 -20.15
C GLY A 359 -11.85 16.39 -19.79
N GLN A 360 -10.67 16.89 -19.43
CA GLN A 360 -9.52 16.11 -19.00
C GLN A 360 -9.14 16.47 -17.57
N PHE A 361 -8.44 15.54 -16.92
CA PHE A 361 -7.90 15.73 -15.58
C PHE A 361 -6.39 15.82 -15.64
N TYR A 362 -5.82 16.67 -14.79
CA TYR A 362 -4.39 16.91 -14.67
C TYR A 362 -3.98 16.82 -13.21
N SER A 363 -2.78 16.31 -12.93
CA SER A 363 -2.18 16.34 -11.59
C SER A 363 -0.67 16.42 -11.72
N ILE A 364 0.02 16.91 -10.68
CA ILE A 364 1.50 17.04 -10.71
C ILE A 364 2.15 15.67 -10.95
N LYS A 365 1.48 14.58 -10.55
CA LYS A 365 1.81 13.21 -10.94
C LYS A 365 0.61 12.49 -11.52
N GLU A 366 0.77 11.91 -12.71
CA GLU A 366 -0.26 11.10 -13.36
C GLU A 366 -0.75 9.96 -12.47
N ASN A 367 -2.06 9.78 -12.40
CA ASN A 367 -2.68 8.70 -11.65
C ASN A 367 -4.08 8.38 -12.21
N ASN A 368 -4.69 7.31 -11.73
CA ASN A 368 -6.07 6.93 -12.04
C ASN A 368 -6.93 6.81 -10.78
N LYS A 369 -6.45 7.40 -9.68
CA LYS A 369 -7.10 7.36 -8.38
C LYS A 369 -8.39 8.18 -8.52
N TYR A 370 -9.49 7.70 -7.94
CA TYR A 370 -10.86 8.26 -8.12
C TYR A 370 -11.58 7.96 -9.43
N GLY A 371 -11.10 6.99 -10.20
CA GLY A 371 -11.78 6.52 -11.41
C GLY A 371 -11.65 7.48 -12.60
N GLN A 372 -10.65 8.36 -12.56
CA GLN A 372 -10.32 9.28 -13.64
C GLN A 372 -8.82 9.26 -13.89
N GLN A 373 -8.42 8.94 -15.12
CA GLN A 373 -7.03 9.03 -15.55
C GLN A 373 -6.64 10.51 -15.65
N THR A 374 -5.58 10.91 -14.95
CA THR A 374 -4.98 12.24 -15.03
C THR A 374 -3.78 12.24 -15.97
N GLN A 375 -3.54 13.39 -16.61
CA GLN A 375 -2.33 13.71 -17.35
C GLN A 375 -1.39 14.55 -16.49
N LEU A 376 -0.11 14.58 -16.86
CA LEU A 376 0.88 15.35 -16.14
C LEU A 376 0.58 16.86 -16.22
N LEU A 377 0.49 17.50 -15.07
CA LEU A 377 0.34 18.95 -14.96
C LEU A 377 1.71 19.60 -15.13
N GLN A 378 1.90 20.34 -16.22
CA GLN A 378 3.17 20.98 -16.57
C GLN A 378 3.04 22.51 -16.53
N LYS A 379 4.18 23.20 -16.35
CA LYS A 379 4.23 24.65 -16.52
C LYS A 379 3.74 25.04 -17.92
N GLY A 380 2.91 26.07 -18.00
CA GLY A 380 2.21 26.47 -19.22
C GLY A 380 0.85 25.80 -19.40
N GLN A 381 0.51 24.79 -18.59
CA GLN A 381 -0.81 24.19 -18.62
C GLN A 381 -1.86 25.19 -18.16
N GLN A 382 -2.94 25.27 -18.93
CA GLN A 382 -4.10 26.07 -18.63
C GLN A 382 -5.08 25.28 -17.76
N LEU A 383 -5.61 25.92 -16.72
CA LEU A 383 -6.66 25.37 -15.85
C LEU A 383 -7.81 26.38 -15.70
N SER A 384 -9.02 25.85 -15.46
CA SER A 384 -10.21 26.68 -15.26
C SER A 384 -10.27 27.18 -13.82
N PHE A 385 -10.58 28.47 -13.67
CA PHE A 385 -10.77 29.15 -12.41
C PHE A 385 -12.13 29.88 -12.39
N LEU A 386 -12.77 29.90 -11.23
CA LEU A 386 -13.88 30.78 -10.93
C LEU A 386 -13.35 32.06 -10.28
N ILE A 387 -13.40 33.16 -11.03
CA ILE A 387 -12.92 34.48 -10.59
C ILE A 387 -14.08 35.46 -10.74
N ASN A 388 -14.48 36.10 -9.64
CA ASN A 388 -15.60 37.05 -9.60
C ASN A 388 -16.91 36.48 -10.19
N GLY A 389 -17.17 35.19 -9.95
CA GLY A 389 -18.37 34.50 -10.45
C GLY A 389 -18.32 34.15 -11.94
N GLN A 390 -17.22 34.40 -12.63
CA GLN A 390 -17.02 34.05 -14.03
C GLN A 390 -15.92 33.00 -14.19
N LEU A 391 -16.10 32.12 -15.17
CA LEU A 391 -15.09 31.15 -15.55
C LEU A 391 -14.00 31.84 -16.37
N GLN A 392 -12.78 31.75 -15.89
CA GLN A 392 -11.58 32.25 -16.53
C GLN A 392 -10.55 31.13 -16.61
N THR A 393 -9.57 31.28 -17.49
CA THR A 393 -8.48 30.33 -17.62
C THR A 393 -7.21 30.99 -17.14
N LEU A 394 -6.50 30.34 -16.22
CA LEU A 394 -5.19 30.77 -15.77
C LEU A 394 -4.14 29.75 -16.22
N GLU A 395 -2.95 30.26 -16.53
CA GLU A 395 -1.78 29.46 -16.87
C GLU A 395 -0.96 29.16 -15.63
N LEU A 396 -0.52 27.92 -15.49
CA LEU A 396 0.41 27.50 -14.44
C LEU A 396 1.81 28.05 -14.73
N THR A 397 2.27 29.02 -13.96
CA THR A 397 3.55 29.70 -14.17
C THR A 397 4.71 29.07 -13.42
N ALA A 398 4.45 28.38 -12.30
CA ALA A 398 5.47 27.65 -11.55
C ALA A 398 4.88 26.50 -10.72
N ILE A 399 5.68 25.45 -10.57
CA ILE A 399 5.47 24.31 -9.68
C ILE A 399 6.69 24.25 -8.76
N LYS A 400 6.48 24.24 -7.45
CA LYS A 400 7.57 24.18 -6.46
C LYS A 400 7.24 23.16 -5.38
N ARG A 401 8.09 22.14 -5.24
CA ARG A 401 8.02 21.22 -4.10
C ARG A 401 8.35 21.95 -2.80
N LEU A 402 7.59 21.67 -1.75
CA LEU A 402 7.75 22.24 -0.43
C LEU A 402 8.25 21.15 0.53
N GLU A 403 9.39 21.41 1.18
CA GLU A 403 9.95 20.51 2.20
C GLU A 403 9.31 20.79 3.56
N LEU A 404 8.00 20.58 3.67
CA LEU A 404 7.23 20.85 4.89
C LEU A 404 6.13 19.80 5.12
N CYS A 405 5.82 19.57 6.40
CA CYS A 405 4.76 18.68 6.84
C CYS A 405 3.58 19.51 7.34
N GLU A 406 2.47 19.51 6.62
CA GLU A 406 1.28 20.26 7.01
C GLU A 406 0.02 19.41 7.03
N THR A 407 -0.92 19.79 7.91
CA THR A 407 -2.27 19.24 7.87
C THR A 407 -3.00 19.83 6.68
N THR A 408 -3.57 18.95 5.90
CA THR A 408 -4.24 19.23 4.65
C THR A 408 -5.66 18.68 4.71
N TYR A 409 -6.54 19.20 3.86
CA TYR A 409 -7.97 18.99 3.91
C TYR A 409 -8.50 18.70 2.50
N THR A 410 -9.57 17.94 2.43
CA THR A 410 -10.21 17.59 1.16
C THR A 410 -11.71 17.37 1.37
N ILE A 411 -12.47 17.51 0.28
CA ILE A 411 -13.88 17.17 0.22
C ILE A 411 -13.99 15.83 -0.50
N THR A 412 -14.28 14.78 0.25
CA THR A 412 -14.32 13.42 -0.31
C THR A 412 -15.64 13.13 -1.01
N LYS A 413 -16.75 13.77 -0.59
CA LYS A 413 -18.07 13.53 -1.20
C LYS A 413 -19.04 14.70 -1.13
N LEU A 414 -19.79 14.87 -2.23
CA LEU A 414 -20.89 15.81 -2.37
C LEU A 414 -22.21 15.07 -2.67
N ASP A 415 -23.35 15.69 -2.37
CA ASP A 415 -24.68 15.13 -2.72
C ASP A 415 -24.94 15.07 -4.23
N ARG A 416 -24.26 15.95 -4.97
CA ARG A 416 -24.28 16.03 -6.43
C ARG A 416 -22.99 16.67 -6.91
N ASN A 417 -22.68 16.44 -8.19
CA ASN A 417 -21.45 16.91 -8.86
C ASN A 417 -20.18 16.36 -8.19
N LYS A 418 -19.07 16.40 -8.94
CA LYS A 418 -17.76 15.92 -8.46
C LYS A 418 -16.68 16.98 -8.51
N LEU A 419 -17.02 18.16 -9.02
CA LEU A 419 -16.08 19.26 -9.18
C LEU A 419 -16.50 20.41 -8.28
N PHE A 420 -15.53 21.01 -7.61
CA PHE A 420 -15.70 22.20 -6.78
C PHE A 420 -14.54 23.18 -7.01
N PHE A 421 -14.57 24.30 -6.28
CA PHE A 421 -13.63 25.40 -6.48
C PHE A 421 -12.78 25.62 -5.24
N ALA A 422 -11.47 25.35 -5.35
CA ALA A 422 -10.47 25.57 -4.30
C ALA A 422 -9.50 26.68 -4.75
N ASN A 423 -9.40 27.78 -4.01
CA ASN A 423 -8.77 29.04 -4.45
C ASN A 423 -9.23 29.49 -5.85
N GLY A 424 -10.48 29.15 -6.20
CA GLY A 424 -11.07 29.36 -7.51
C GLY A 424 -10.77 28.26 -8.54
N ALA A 425 -9.74 27.44 -8.38
CA ALA A 425 -9.37 26.39 -9.34
C ALA A 425 -10.41 25.26 -9.38
N PHE A 426 -10.65 24.71 -10.57
CA PHE A 426 -11.49 23.52 -10.76
C PHE A 426 -10.77 22.26 -10.31
N VAL A 427 -11.32 21.65 -9.27
CA VAL A 427 -10.71 20.49 -8.62
C VAL A 427 -11.76 19.42 -8.38
N ALA A 428 -11.34 18.15 -8.38
CA ALA A 428 -12.26 17.05 -8.17
C ALA A 428 -12.33 16.61 -6.71
N THR A 429 -13.49 16.11 -6.30
CA THR A 429 -13.66 15.38 -5.03
C THR A 429 -12.97 14.02 -5.09
N GLU A 430 -12.53 13.51 -3.95
CA GLU A 430 -11.92 12.17 -3.81
C GLU A 430 -12.92 11.00 -3.81
N GLU A 431 -14.09 11.16 -4.44
CA GLU A 431 -15.14 10.14 -4.40
C GLU A 431 -14.75 8.92 -5.26
N ILE A 432 -14.37 7.81 -4.61
CA ILE A 432 -14.12 6.53 -5.27
C ILE A 432 -15.43 6.05 -5.92
N VAL A 433 -15.38 5.78 -7.23
CA VAL A 433 -16.42 5.00 -7.90
C VAL A 433 -16.32 3.57 -7.37
N THR A 434 -17.13 3.23 -6.38
CA THR A 434 -17.37 1.84 -6.06
C THR A 434 -18.08 1.24 -7.27
N THR A 435 -17.38 0.40 -8.03
CA THR A 435 -18.02 -0.50 -8.98
C THR A 435 -18.83 -1.50 -8.16
N THR A 436 -20.02 -1.10 -7.72
CA THR A 436 -21.07 -2.07 -7.46
C THR A 436 -21.27 -2.79 -8.78
N ALA A 437 -20.84 -4.04 -8.85
CA ALA A 437 -21.22 -4.96 -9.89
C ALA A 437 -22.74 -4.82 -10.09
N ARG A 438 -23.14 -4.24 -11.21
CA ARG A 438 -24.53 -4.35 -11.64
C ARG A 438 -24.69 -5.80 -12.02
N ASN A 439 -25.35 -6.53 -11.13
CA ASN A 439 -26.03 -7.76 -11.49
C ASN A 439 -27.17 -7.34 -12.43
N ASP A 440 -26.90 -7.36 -13.73
CA ASP A 440 -27.93 -7.48 -14.76
C ASP A 440 -27.61 -8.73 -15.59
#